data_AF-A0A972ZSV2-F1
#
_entry.id   AF-A0A972ZSV2-F1
#
_cell.length_a   1.000
_cell.length_b   1.000
_cell.length_c   1.000
_cell.angle_alpha   90.00
_cell.angle_beta   90.00
_cell.angle_gamma   90.00
#
_symmetry.space_group_name_H-M   'P 1'
#
loop_
_entity.id
_entity.type
_entity.pdbx_description
1 polymer ?
#
loop_
_entity_poly.entity_id
_entity_poly.type
_entity_poly.pdbx_seq_one_letter_code
_entity_poly.pdbx_strand_id
1 'polypeptide(L)' 'MGNYHLRQWLFGLLIDCPMGNALKDCPMNKYRGMPATKKISFTFEIPKEELNGLLLHHRKCLAKRESVIIKKQLSKAGIK' A
#
# COMPACT_ATOMS: atom_id res chain seq x y z
N MET A 1 1.62 -2.58 -23.63
CA MET A 1 0.25 -2.80 -23.13
C MET A 1 0.27 -3.08 -21.64
N GLY A 2 -0.63 -2.46 -20.88
CA GLY A 2 -0.25 -1.28 -20.10
C GLY A 2 -0.37 -1.57 -18.61
N ASN A 3 0.52 -0.99 -17.79
CA ASN A 3 0.47 -1.09 -16.32
C ASN A 3 -0.72 -0.29 -15.72
N TYR A 4 -1.80 -0.09 -16.47
CA TYR A 4 -2.90 0.82 -16.11
C TYR A 4 -3.56 0.42 -14.79
N HIS A 5 -3.85 -0.87 -14.61
CA HIS A 5 -4.39 -1.40 -13.35
C HIS A 5 -3.45 -1.18 -12.16
N LEU A 6 -2.13 -1.33 -12.36
CA LEU A 6 -1.15 -1.10 -11.31
C LEU A 6 -1.08 0.39 -10.94
N ARG A 7 -1.20 1.28 -11.92
CA ARG A 7 -1.24 2.73 -11.71
C ARG A 7 -2.53 3.17 -11.00
N GLN A 8 -3.68 2.60 -11.37
CA GLN A 8 -4.95 2.81 -10.65
C GLN A 8 -4.85 2.35 -9.19
N TRP A 9 -4.22 1.19 -8.95
CA TRP A 9 -3.98 0.71 -7.60
C TRP A 9 -3.09 1.68 -6.83
N LEU A 10 -1.97 2.10 -7.42
CA LEU A 10 -1.11 3.10 -6.81
C LEU A 10 -1.90 4.37 -6.47
N PHE A 11 -2.73 4.88 -7.39
CA PHE A 11 -3.56 6.06 -7.14
C PHE A 11 -4.42 5.90 -5.89
N GLY A 12 -5.11 4.76 -5.74
CA GLY A 12 -5.87 4.45 -4.53
C GLY A 12 -5.02 4.49 -3.26
N LEU A 13 -3.78 3.97 -3.31
CA LEU A 13 -2.84 3.98 -2.17
C LEU A 13 -2.33 5.39 -1.80
N LEU A 14 -2.33 6.34 -2.77
CA LEU A 14 -2.02 7.75 -2.54
C LEU A 14 -3.22 8.52 -1.97
N ILE A 15 -4.44 7.98 -2.09
CA ILE A 15 -5.62 8.51 -1.40
C ILE A 15 -5.59 8.04 0.05
N ASP A 16 -5.61 6.72 0.28
CA ASP A 16 -5.58 6.17 1.64
C ASP A 16 -5.08 4.72 1.72
N CYS A 17 -4.90 4.20 2.94
CA CYS A 17 -4.61 2.80 3.19
C CYS A 17 -5.93 2.01 3.17
N PRO A 18 -6.05 0.92 2.40
CA PRO A 18 -7.25 0.08 2.39
C PRO A 18 -7.55 -0.57 3.75
N MET A 19 -6.59 -0.55 4.68
CA MET A 19 -6.72 -1.07 6.04
C MET A 19 -6.97 0.05 7.08
N GLY A 20 -7.42 1.23 6.64
CA GLY A 20 -7.63 2.42 7.47
C GLY A 20 -6.34 3.18 7.72
N ASN A 21 -5.67 2.92 8.86
CA ASN A 21 -4.45 3.65 9.20
C ASN A 21 -3.22 3.03 8.53
N ALA A 22 -2.47 3.83 7.76
CA ALA A 22 -1.15 3.43 7.30
C ALA A 22 -0.18 3.26 8.47
N LEU A 23 0.82 2.39 8.28
CA LEU A 23 1.92 2.31 9.24
C LEU A 23 2.76 3.59 9.17
N LYS A 24 3.45 3.92 10.27
CA LYS A 24 4.29 5.13 10.36
C LYS A 24 5.36 5.18 9.27
N ASP A 25 5.90 4.03 8.90
CA ASP A 25 6.94 3.83 7.88
C ASP A 25 6.39 3.64 6.45
N CYS A 26 5.09 3.84 6.22
CA CYS A 26 4.52 3.67 4.89
C CYS A 26 5.05 4.76 3.93
N PRO A 27 5.70 4.38 2.81
CA PRO A 27 6.27 5.36 1.88
C PRO A 27 5.20 6.20 1.19
N MET A 28 3.94 5.76 1.18
CA MET A 28 2.82 6.49 0.59
C MET A 28 2.46 7.75 1.40
N ASN A 29 2.83 7.81 2.68
CA ASN A 29 2.52 8.93 3.57
C ASN A 29 3.02 10.27 3.00
N LYS A 30 4.21 10.29 2.40
CA LYS A 30 4.79 11.53 1.83
C LYS A 30 4.03 12.06 0.60
N TYR A 31 3.21 11.22 -0.05
CA TYR A 31 2.44 11.60 -1.23
C TYR A 31 0.97 11.90 -0.91
N ARG A 32 0.45 11.44 0.23
CA ARG A 32 -0.97 11.63 0.60
C ARG A 32 -1.35 13.09 0.81
N GLY A 33 -0.41 13.92 1.24
CA GLY A 33 -0.59 15.38 1.34
C GLY A 33 -0.54 16.12 0.02
N MET A 34 -0.23 15.46 -1.10
CA MET A 34 -0.19 16.13 -2.41
C MET A 34 -1.60 16.46 -2.91
N PRO A 35 -1.77 17.54 -3.69
CA PRO A 35 -3.00 17.80 -4.45
C PRO A 35 -3.38 16.63 -5.35
N ALA A 36 -4.67 16.40 -5.56
CA ALA A 36 -5.18 15.29 -6.39
C ALA A 36 -4.58 15.28 -7.81
N THR A 37 -4.44 16.46 -8.43
CA THR A 37 -3.80 16.61 -9.75
C THR A 37 -2.36 16.11 -9.76
N LYS A 38 -1.57 16.44 -8.74
CA LYS A 38 -0.18 15.96 -8.60
C LYS A 38 -0.12 14.45 -8.35
N LYS A 39 -1.07 13.89 -7.60
CA LYS A 39 -1.17 12.43 -7.40
C LYS A 39 -1.40 11.72 -8.73
N ILE A 40 -2.32 12.25 -9.55
CA ILE A 40 -2.63 11.72 -10.89
C ILE A 40 -1.37 11.74 -11.77
N SER A 41 -0.74 12.91 -11.93
CA SER A 41 0.49 13.04 -12.72
C SER A 41 1.56 12.05 -12.26
N PHE A 42 1.84 12.01 -10.96
CA PHE A 42 2.81 11.08 -10.37
C PHE A 42 2.48 9.61 -10.71
N THR A 43 1.22 9.18 -10.60
CA THR A 43 0.84 7.80 -10.94
C THR A 43 1.07 7.44 -12.40
N PHE A 44 1.00 8.38 -13.33
CA PHE A 44 1.24 8.13 -14.76
C PHE A 44 2.71 8.29 -15.16
N GLU A 45 3.43 9.19 -14.50
CA GLU A 45 4.82 9.55 -14.81
C GLU A 45 5.85 8.67 -14.10
N ILE A 46 5.49 8.06 -12.96
CA ILE A 46 6.41 7.22 -12.19
C ILE A 46 6.97 6.06 -13.05
N PRO A 47 8.29 5.79 -12.98
CA PRO A 47 8.91 4.63 -13.62
C PRO A 47 8.29 3.31 -13.16
N LYS A 48 8.30 2.31 -14.04
CA LYS A 48 7.67 1.01 -13.77
C LYS A 48 8.31 0.31 -12.57
N GLU A 49 9.61 0.46 -12.40
CA GLU A 49 10.43 -0.13 -11.34
C GLU A 49 10.03 0.44 -9.98
N GLU A 50 9.87 1.76 -9.90
CA GLU A 50 9.44 2.44 -8.67
C GLU A 50 7.97 2.14 -8.35
N LEU A 51 7.09 2.11 -9.37
CA LEU A 51 5.71 1.63 -9.22
C LEU A 51 5.66 0.23 -8.60
N ASN A 52 6.44 -0.69 -9.15
CA ASN A 52 6.52 -2.07 -8.63
C ASN A 52 7.07 -2.11 -7.21
N GLY A 53 8.09 -1.29 -6.89
CA GLY A 53 8.64 -1.18 -5.54
C GLY A 53 7.61 -0.71 -4.52
N LEU A 54 6.82 0.30 -4.87
CA LEU A 54 5.72 0.81 -4.04
C LEU A 54 4.64 -0.26 -3.81
N LEU A 55 4.20 -0.93 -4.87
CA LEU A 55 3.19 -2.00 -4.76
C LEU A 55 3.71 -3.20 -3.98
N LEU A 56 4.98 -3.58 -4.16
CA LEU A 56 5.62 -4.64 -3.40
C LEU A 56 5.70 -4.29 -1.91
N HIS A 57 6.05 -3.05 -1.56
CA HIS A 57 6.02 -2.60 -0.16
C HIS A 57 4.61 -2.74 0.43
N HIS A 58 3.58 -2.31 -0.30
CA HIS A 58 2.20 -2.44 0.17
C HIS A 58 1.81 -3.91 0.42
N ARG A 59 2.16 -4.83 -0.49
CA ARG A 59 1.93 -6.28 -0.30
C ARG A 59 2.64 -6.83 0.94
N LYS A 60 3.89 -6.43 1.18
CA LYS A 60 4.64 -6.81 2.40
C LYS A 60 3.97 -6.28 3.67
N CYS A 61 3.43 -5.06 3.62
CA CYS A 61 2.67 -4.48 4.73
C CYS A 61 1.41 -5.32 5.03
N LEU A 62 0.66 -5.74 4.00
CA LEU A 62 -0.50 -6.61 4.16
C LEU A 62 -0.13 -7.97 4.77
N ALA A 63 0.89 -8.65 4.25
CA ALA A 63 1.35 -9.93 4.77
C ALA A 63 1.76 -9.86 6.26
N LYS A 64 2.43 -8.77 6.66
CA LYS A 64 2.74 -8.53 8.08
C LYS A 64 1.47 -8.43 8.93
N ARG A 65 0.47 -7.66 8.49
CA ARG A 65 -0.80 -7.51 9.22
C ARG A 65 -1.55 -8.83 9.34
N GLU A 66 -1.63 -9.59 8.26
CA GLU A 66 -2.26 -10.91 8.23
C GLU A 66 -1.60 -11.85 9.25
N SER A 67 -0.26 -11.91 9.27
CA SER A 67 0.47 -12.75 10.23
C SER A 67 0.17 -12.38 11.69
N VAL A 68 -0.01 -11.08 11.99
CA VAL A 68 -0.35 -10.61 13.35
C VAL A 68 -1.77 -10.99 13.71
N ILE A 69 -2.72 -10.88 12.78
CA ILE A 69 -4.11 -11.27 12.97
C ILE A 69 -4.20 -12.77 13.25
N ILE A 70 -3.53 -13.59 12.43
CA ILE A 70 -3.48 -15.05 12.59
C ILE A 70 -2.89 -15.41 13.95
N LYS A 71 -1.73 -14.84 14.32
CA LYS A 71 -1.11 -15.08 15.65
C LYS A 71 -2.05 -14.73 16.79
N LYS A 72 -2.75 -13.58 16.70
CA LYS A 72 -3.72 -13.17 17.72
C LYS A 72 -4.91 -14.11 17.82
N GLN A 73 -5.38 -14.67 16.70
CA GLN A 73 -6.44 -15.67 16.68
C GLN A 73 -5.99 -17.00 17.30
N LEU A 74 -4.79 -17.48 16.96
CA LEU A 74 -4.21 -18.71 17.53
C LEU A 74 -4.02 -18.58 19.05
N SER A 75 -3.48 -17.46 19.53
CA SER A 75 -3.33 -17.20 20.97
C SER A 75 -4.67 -17.18 21.71
N LYS A 76 -5.73 -16.62 21.09
CA LYS A 76 -7.09 -16.66 21.65
C LYS A 76 -7.70 -18.05 21.68
N ALA A 77 -7.32 -18.91 20.73
CA ALA A 77 -7.77 -20.30 20.65
C ALA A 77 -6.97 -21.26 21.56
N GLY A 78 -5.95 -20.78 22.28
CA GLY A 78 -5.09 -21.61 23.13
C GLY A 78 -4.14 -22.54 22.35
N ILE A 79 -4.00 -22.33 21.04
CA ILE A 79 -3.11 -23.10 20.17
C ILE A 79 -1.75 -22.40 20.18
N LYS A 80 -0.73 -23.07 20.74
CA LYS A 80 0.67 -22.61 20.75
C LYS A 80 1.40 -23.04 19.48
#